data_AF-A0A5M5BWR2-F1
#
_entry.id   AF-A0A5M5BWR2-F1
#
_cell.length_a   1.000
_cell.length_b   1.000
_cell.length_c   1.000
_cell.angle_alpha   90.00
_cell.angle_beta   90.00
_cell.angle_gamma   90.00
#
_symmetry.space_group_name_H-M   'P 1'
#
loop_
_entity.id
_entity.type
_entity.pdbx_description
1 polymer ?
#
loop_
_entity_poly.entity_id
_entity_poly.type
_entity_poly.pdbx_seq_one_letter_code
_entity_poly.pdbx_strand_id
1 'polypeptide(L)'
;MSKTVDILGGQAEYYLNHTCKTIDKQLIHIPGPDIVDKVWINSDRNIRTLESLQTLYGHGRLANTGYVSILPVDQGIEHSAGASFAPNPLYFDPENIVKLAIEGGCNAVASTFGVLGAVARKYAHKIPFIVKLNHNELLTYPNSYDQVMFGTIKEAWNMGAIAVGATIYFGSEQSRRQIVEVSQAFEYAHELGMATILWC
;
A
#
# COMPACT_ATOMS: atom_id res chain seq x y z
N MET A 1 29.26 -3.32 16.40
CA MET A 1 28.18 -2.30 16.35
C MET A 1 27.11 -2.82 15.38
N SER A 2 25.85 -2.42 15.56
CA SER A 2 24.80 -2.78 14.60
C SER A 2 25.05 -2.06 13.26
N LYS A 3 24.86 -2.75 12.12
CA LYS A 3 24.94 -2.17 10.77
C LYS A 3 24.15 -0.86 10.64
N THR A 4 23.05 -0.74 11.38
CA THR A 4 22.21 0.47 11.41
C THR A 4 22.93 1.65 12.06
N VAL A 5 23.69 1.42 13.14
CA VAL A 5 24.47 2.48 13.82
C VAL A 5 25.55 3.00 12.88
N ASP A 6 26.20 2.09 12.14
CA ASP A 6 27.25 2.47 11.18
C ASP A 6 26.69 3.33 10.04
N ILE A 7 25.49 3.01 9.53
CA ILE A 7 24.81 3.79 8.48
C ILE A 7 24.41 5.18 9.00
N LEU A 8 23.88 5.25 10.22
CA LEU A 8 23.38 6.51 10.80
C LEU A 8 24.52 7.41 11.32
N GLY A 9 25.70 6.85 11.59
CA GLY A 9 26.86 7.58 12.05
C GLY A 9 26.56 8.46 13.27
N GLY A 10 26.95 9.73 13.21
CA GLY A 10 26.73 10.69 14.30
C GLY A 10 25.26 10.98 14.63
N GLN A 11 24.31 10.59 13.77
CA GLN A 11 22.87 10.76 14.03
C GLN A 11 22.23 9.53 14.68
N ALA A 12 22.99 8.45 14.92
CA ALA A 12 22.46 7.20 15.47
C ALA A 12 21.76 7.41 16.81
N GLU A 13 22.37 8.17 17.73
CA GLU A 13 21.78 8.44 19.04
C GLU A 13 20.46 9.21 18.93
N TYR A 14 20.41 10.22 18.07
CA TYR A 14 19.23 11.05 17.86
C TYR A 14 18.01 10.23 17.39
N TYR A 15 18.20 9.34 16.40
CA TYR A 15 17.09 8.56 15.85
C TYR A 15 16.74 7.30 16.66
N LEU A 16 17.74 6.59 17.18
CA LEU A 16 17.52 5.27 17.80
C LEU A 16 17.11 5.36 19.28
N ASN A 17 17.49 6.43 19.98
CA ASN A 17 17.17 6.60 21.40
C ASN A 17 15.93 7.46 21.65
N HIS A 18 15.28 7.99 20.60
CA HIS A 18 14.04 8.73 20.76
C HIS A 18 12.96 7.82 21.38
N THR A 19 12.37 8.28 22.47
CA THR A 19 11.19 7.66 23.08
C THR A 19 10.11 8.71 23.20
N CYS A 20 8.97 8.48 22.53
CA CYS A 20 7.79 9.33 22.69
C CYS A 20 7.26 9.18 24.13
N LYS A 21 7.13 10.31 24.84
CA LYS A 21 6.56 10.36 26.20
C LYS A 21 5.17 11.02 26.23
N THR A 22 4.64 11.43 25.08
CA THR A 22 3.39 12.19 24.98
C THR A 22 2.16 11.30 25.10
N ILE A 23 2.21 10.10 24.50
CA ILE A 23 1.12 9.10 24.56
C ILE A 23 1.72 7.83 25.13
N ASP A 24 1.14 7.31 26.20
CA ASP A 24 1.58 6.05 26.79
C ASP A 24 1.31 4.89 25.82
N LYS A 25 2.29 4.01 25.63
CA LYS A 25 2.18 2.81 24.80
C LYS A 25 1.04 1.88 25.24
N GLN A 26 0.62 1.96 26.51
CA GLN A 26 -0.51 1.19 27.05
C GLN A 26 -1.86 1.64 26.46
N LEU A 27 -1.93 2.82 25.86
CA LEU A 27 -3.15 3.39 25.26
C LEU A 27 -3.32 3.01 23.78
N ILE A 28 -2.37 2.27 23.20
CA ILE A 28 -2.40 1.91 21.77
C ILE A 28 -2.21 0.39 21.57
N HIS A 29 -2.72 -0.11 20.47
CA HIS A 29 -2.41 -1.47 20.02
C HIS A 29 -0.99 -1.50 19.47
N ILE A 30 -0.07 -2.11 20.21
CA ILE A 30 1.33 -2.22 19.82
C ILE A 30 1.46 -3.28 18.71
N PRO A 31 2.09 -2.96 17.57
CA PRO A 31 2.38 -3.95 16.54
C PRO A 31 3.21 -5.12 17.07
N GLY A 32 2.85 -6.33 16.65
CA GLY A 32 3.57 -7.55 17.00
C GLY A 32 3.31 -8.70 16.02
N PRO A 33 3.99 -9.84 16.21
CA PRO A 33 3.81 -11.04 15.38
C PRO A 33 2.36 -11.53 15.33
N ASP A 34 1.59 -11.23 16.37
CA ASP A 34 0.20 -11.64 16.56
C ASP A 34 -0.78 -10.49 16.27
N ILE A 35 -0.41 -9.51 15.45
CA ILE A 35 -1.28 -8.37 15.10
C ILE A 35 -2.64 -8.81 14.54
N VAL A 36 -2.68 -9.89 13.75
CA VAL A 36 -3.94 -10.42 13.20
C VAL A 36 -4.81 -10.99 14.32
N ASP A 37 -4.25 -11.83 15.19
CA ASP A 37 -4.95 -12.49 16.29
C ASP A 37 -5.30 -11.56 17.45
N LYS A 38 -4.61 -10.43 17.61
CA LYS A 38 -4.87 -9.46 18.68
C LYS A 38 -5.72 -8.28 18.26
N VAL A 39 -5.52 -7.78 17.03
CA VAL A 39 -6.15 -6.52 16.58
C VAL A 39 -7.20 -6.81 15.53
N TRP A 40 -6.83 -7.48 14.44
CA TRP A 40 -7.73 -7.64 13.30
C TRP A 40 -8.89 -8.61 13.56
N ILE A 41 -8.73 -9.61 14.44
CA ILE A 41 -9.81 -10.55 14.79
C ILE A 41 -11.04 -9.86 15.40
N ASN A 42 -10.87 -8.67 16.00
CA ASN A 42 -11.94 -7.91 16.62
C ASN A 42 -12.72 -7.03 15.62
N SER A 43 -12.35 -7.07 14.34
CA SER A 43 -13.01 -6.32 13.27
C SER A 43 -14.13 -7.14 12.61
N ASP A 44 -14.86 -6.48 11.71
CA ASP A 44 -15.87 -7.06 10.81
C ASP A 44 -15.27 -7.77 9.59
N ARG A 45 -13.93 -7.83 9.46
CA ARG A 45 -13.26 -8.46 8.32
C ARG A 45 -13.51 -9.97 8.33
N ASN A 46 -14.00 -10.49 7.21
CA ASN A 46 -14.22 -11.93 7.08
C ASN A 46 -12.91 -12.72 7.06
N ILE A 47 -13.02 -14.04 7.22
CA ILE A 47 -11.88 -14.96 7.31
C ILE A 47 -10.90 -14.79 6.14
N ARG A 48 -11.40 -14.65 4.90
CA ARG A 48 -10.52 -14.50 3.73
C ARG A 48 -9.78 -13.16 3.73
N THR A 49 -10.41 -12.08 4.20
CA THR A 49 -9.72 -10.80 4.38
C THR A 49 -8.66 -10.89 5.47
N LEU A 50 -8.90 -11.64 6.56
CA LEU A 50 -7.88 -11.91 7.58
C LEU A 50 -6.70 -12.73 7.01
N GLU A 51 -6.95 -13.70 6.12
CA GLU A 51 -5.90 -14.44 5.40
C GLU A 51 -5.05 -13.52 4.51
N SER A 52 -5.67 -12.58 3.81
CA SER A 52 -4.97 -11.56 3.03
C SER A 52 -4.11 -10.65 3.91
N LEU A 53 -4.62 -10.20 5.05
CA LEU A 53 -3.84 -9.44 6.03
C LEU A 53 -2.68 -10.26 6.59
N GLN A 54 -2.91 -11.52 6.96
CA GLN A 54 -1.87 -12.43 7.43
C GLN A 54 -0.76 -12.61 6.39
N THR A 55 -1.13 -12.75 5.12
CA THR A 55 -0.19 -12.84 3.99
C THR A 55 0.64 -11.56 3.88
N LEU A 56 0.01 -10.39 3.99
CA LEU A 56 0.68 -9.09 3.92
C LEU A 56 1.66 -8.89 5.09
N TYR A 57 1.24 -9.16 6.33
CA TYR A 57 2.10 -9.07 7.51
C TYR A 57 3.17 -10.16 7.58
N GLY A 58 2.95 -11.30 6.92
CA GLY A 58 3.85 -12.46 6.91
C GLY A 58 4.89 -12.45 5.78
N HIS A 59 4.90 -11.44 4.91
CA HIS A 59 5.81 -11.36 3.77
C HIS A 59 6.97 -10.37 3.97
N GLY A 60 8.07 -10.56 3.25
CA GLY A 60 9.20 -9.61 3.21
C GLY A 60 10.06 -9.58 4.46
N ARG A 61 10.94 -8.58 4.56
CA ARG A 61 11.92 -8.43 5.65
C ARG A 61 11.26 -8.19 7.01
N LEU A 62 10.09 -7.55 7.03
CA LEU A 62 9.34 -7.26 8.25
C LEU A 62 8.27 -8.33 8.56
N ALA A 63 8.34 -9.49 7.89
CA ALA A 63 7.45 -10.61 8.13
C ALA A 63 7.31 -10.93 9.63
N ASN A 64 6.07 -11.01 10.11
CA ASN A 64 5.72 -11.36 11.48
C ASN A 64 6.33 -10.44 12.55
N THR A 65 6.67 -9.19 12.21
CA THR A 65 7.07 -8.18 13.20
C THR A 65 5.89 -7.35 13.69
N GLY A 66 4.75 -7.43 12.99
CA GLY A 66 3.61 -6.51 13.14
C GLY A 66 3.75 -5.21 12.35
N TYR A 67 4.93 -4.94 11.77
CA TYR A 67 5.17 -3.80 10.88
C TYR A 67 5.12 -4.22 9.42
N VAL A 68 4.80 -3.27 8.54
CA VAL A 68 4.72 -3.49 7.09
C VAL A 68 5.55 -2.44 6.37
N SER A 69 6.27 -2.87 5.33
CA SER A 69 6.97 -2.01 4.38
C SER A 69 6.37 -2.27 3.00
N ILE A 70 5.69 -1.27 2.47
CA ILE A 70 5.07 -1.32 1.14
C ILE A 70 5.90 -0.40 0.23
N LEU A 71 6.17 -0.84 -1.01
CA LEU A 71 6.73 0.04 -2.04
C LEU A 71 5.58 0.63 -2.89
N PRO A 72 5.18 1.90 -2.67
CA PRO A 72 4.15 2.55 -3.48
C PRO A 72 4.76 3.22 -4.71
N VAL A 73 4.37 2.76 -5.91
CA VAL A 73 4.76 3.38 -7.19
C VAL A 73 3.54 3.48 -8.11
N ASP A 74 2.59 4.34 -7.75
CA ASP A 74 1.47 4.78 -8.58
C ASP A 74 1.71 6.15 -9.22
N GLN A 75 2.82 6.82 -8.88
CA GLN A 75 3.18 8.17 -9.34
C GLN A 75 3.19 8.36 -10.85
N GLY A 76 3.40 7.30 -11.64
CA GLY A 76 3.34 7.38 -13.10
C GLY A 76 2.02 7.94 -13.62
N ILE A 77 0.90 7.73 -12.90
CA ILE A 77 -0.40 8.32 -13.22
C ILE A 77 -0.64 9.62 -12.45
N GLU A 78 -0.20 9.71 -11.18
CA GLU A 78 -0.42 10.87 -10.30
C GLU A 78 0.48 12.07 -10.63
N HIS A 79 1.60 11.89 -11.31
CA HIS A 79 2.60 12.93 -11.61
C HIS A 79 3.14 12.87 -13.05
N SER A 80 2.60 11.98 -13.89
CA SER A 80 3.12 11.57 -15.20
C SER A 80 4.39 10.70 -15.14
N ALA A 81 4.43 9.70 -16.02
CA ALA A 81 5.59 8.82 -16.18
C ALA A 81 6.87 9.59 -16.54
N GLY A 82 6.75 10.70 -17.28
CA GLY A 82 7.87 11.57 -17.62
C GLY A 82 8.53 12.18 -16.38
N ALA A 83 7.73 12.76 -15.47
CA ALA A 83 8.28 13.36 -14.26
C ALA A 83 8.85 12.30 -13.29
N SER A 84 8.16 11.17 -13.13
CA SER A 84 8.53 10.14 -12.16
C SER A 84 9.68 9.25 -12.61
N PHE A 85 9.76 8.90 -13.90
CA PHE A 85 10.67 7.86 -14.38
C PHE A 85 11.77 8.37 -15.32
N ALA A 86 11.72 9.61 -15.82
CA ALA A 86 12.83 10.16 -16.60
C ALA A 86 14.19 10.19 -15.85
N PRO A 87 14.24 10.46 -14.52
CA PRO A 87 15.51 10.41 -13.78
C PRO A 87 16.17 9.03 -13.77
N ASN A 88 15.37 7.95 -13.85
CA ASN A 88 15.87 6.59 -14.02
C ASN A 88 14.96 5.80 -14.98
N PRO A 89 15.28 5.80 -16.28
CA PRO A 89 14.41 5.25 -17.32
C PRO A 89 14.09 3.75 -17.19
N LEU A 90 14.83 2.99 -16.37
CA LEU A 90 14.51 1.59 -16.10
C LEU A 90 13.10 1.41 -15.53
N TYR A 91 12.58 2.39 -14.80
CA TYR A 91 11.26 2.31 -14.17
C TYR A 91 10.09 2.62 -15.11
N PHE A 92 10.35 2.93 -16.39
CA PHE A 92 9.30 2.85 -17.41
C PHE A 92 8.83 1.41 -17.66
N ASP A 93 9.66 0.40 -17.36
CA ASP A 93 9.25 -1.00 -17.37
C ASP A 93 8.63 -1.37 -16.00
N PRO A 94 7.33 -1.72 -15.95
CA PRO A 94 6.64 -2.17 -14.73
C PRO A 94 7.36 -3.28 -13.97
N GLU A 95 8.09 -4.16 -14.66
CA GLU A 95 8.78 -5.27 -14.02
C GLU A 95 9.86 -4.78 -13.03
N ASN A 96 10.52 -3.68 -13.33
CA ASN A 96 11.60 -3.16 -12.48
C ASN A 96 11.07 -2.58 -11.15
N ILE A 97 9.82 -2.09 -11.14
CA ILE A 97 9.14 -1.68 -9.89
C ILE A 97 8.97 -2.89 -8.97
N VAL A 98 8.49 -4.01 -9.51
CA VAL A 98 8.26 -5.23 -8.71
C VAL A 98 9.58 -5.87 -8.27
N LYS A 99 10.60 -5.89 -9.14
CA LYS A 99 11.95 -6.34 -8.76
C LYS A 99 12.52 -5.51 -7.61
N LEU A 100 12.38 -4.19 -7.68
CA LEU A 100 12.82 -3.29 -6.61
C LEU A 100 12.12 -3.61 -5.28
N ALA A 101 10.81 -3.88 -5.29
CA ALA A 101 10.08 -4.26 -4.07
C ALA A 101 10.60 -5.58 -3.47
N ILE A 102 10.87 -6.57 -4.32
CA ILE A 102 11.40 -7.88 -3.90
C ILE A 102 12.83 -7.73 -3.34
N GLU A 103 13.72 -7.05 -4.06
CA GLU A 103 15.10 -6.78 -3.63
C GLU A 103 15.13 -5.93 -2.34
N GLY A 104 14.22 -4.97 -2.26
CA GLY A 104 13.98 -4.14 -1.09
C GLY A 104 13.45 -4.92 0.12
N GLY A 105 13.01 -6.17 -0.06
CA GLY A 105 12.42 -6.99 0.99
C GLY A 105 11.11 -6.41 1.50
N CYS A 106 10.32 -5.75 0.65
CA CYS A 106 9.03 -5.19 1.00
C CYS A 106 8.01 -6.30 1.29
N ASN A 107 7.05 -6.02 2.16
CA ASN A 107 5.88 -6.85 2.39
C ASN A 107 4.97 -6.90 1.17
N ALA A 108 4.89 -5.79 0.41
CA ALA A 108 4.01 -5.67 -0.74
C ALA A 108 4.49 -4.58 -1.71
N VAL A 109 3.96 -4.61 -2.92
CA VAL A 109 4.07 -3.53 -3.91
C VAL A 109 2.69 -2.95 -4.18
N ALA A 110 2.59 -1.61 -4.16
CA ALA A 110 1.36 -0.89 -4.49
C ALA A 110 1.54 -0.11 -5.79
N SER A 111 0.65 -0.31 -6.76
CA SER A 111 0.68 0.43 -8.04
C SER A 111 -0.66 0.32 -8.77
N THR A 112 -0.74 0.92 -9.96
CA THR A 112 -1.95 0.99 -10.79
C THR A 112 -2.27 -0.35 -11.45
N PHE A 113 -3.52 -0.49 -11.92
CA PHE A 113 -3.98 -1.66 -12.67
C PHE A 113 -3.08 -2.04 -13.84
N GLY A 114 -2.70 -1.08 -14.68
CA GLY A 114 -1.88 -1.34 -15.87
C GLY A 114 -0.48 -1.84 -15.53
N VAL A 115 0.15 -1.21 -14.53
CA VAL A 115 1.51 -1.56 -14.09
C VAL A 115 1.55 -2.97 -13.50
N LEU A 116 0.68 -3.26 -12.53
CA LEU A 116 0.65 -4.59 -11.89
C LEU A 116 0.10 -5.65 -12.85
N GLY A 117 -0.90 -5.32 -13.66
CA GLY A 117 -1.50 -6.23 -14.64
C GLY A 117 -0.53 -6.70 -15.71
N ALA A 118 0.39 -5.84 -16.15
CA ALA A 118 1.42 -6.20 -17.13
C ALA A 118 2.35 -7.34 -16.66
N VAL A 119 2.47 -7.53 -15.33
CA VAL A 119 3.43 -8.47 -14.74
C VAL A 119 2.80 -9.44 -13.74
N ALA A 120 1.47 -9.41 -13.56
CA ALA A 120 0.74 -10.15 -12.54
C ALA A 120 1.00 -11.65 -12.58
N ARG A 121 0.88 -12.29 -13.76
CA ARG A 121 1.10 -13.75 -13.89
C ARG A 121 2.51 -14.19 -13.47
N LYS A 122 3.50 -13.30 -13.56
CA LYS A 122 4.90 -13.58 -13.23
C LYS A 122 5.23 -13.37 -11.76
N TYR A 123 4.49 -12.49 -11.06
CA TYR A 123 4.90 -11.99 -9.74
C TYR A 123 3.81 -11.94 -8.66
N ALA A 124 2.51 -11.97 -8.97
CA ALA A 124 1.46 -11.87 -7.95
C ALA A 124 1.51 -13.02 -6.92
N HIS A 125 2.07 -14.17 -7.31
CA HIS A 125 2.32 -15.33 -6.44
C HIS A 125 3.68 -15.30 -5.72
N LYS A 126 4.47 -14.22 -5.89
CA LYS A 126 5.82 -14.06 -5.32
C LYS A 126 5.92 -12.91 -4.33
N ILE A 127 5.15 -11.85 -4.55
CA ILE A 127 5.05 -10.71 -3.64
C ILE A 127 3.58 -10.23 -3.64
N PRO A 128 3.01 -9.91 -2.46
CA PRO A 128 1.71 -9.29 -2.34
C PRO A 128 1.52 -8.05 -3.21
N PHE A 129 0.47 -8.07 -4.03
CA PHE A 129 0.06 -6.93 -4.85
C PHE A 129 -1.06 -6.15 -4.17
N ILE A 130 -0.93 -4.82 -4.18
CA ILE A 130 -1.92 -3.85 -3.71
C ILE A 130 -2.30 -2.97 -4.89
N VAL A 131 -3.51 -3.13 -5.43
CA VAL A 131 -3.93 -2.38 -6.62
C VAL A 131 -4.59 -1.06 -6.21
N LYS A 132 -4.04 0.06 -6.70
CA LYS A 132 -4.63 1.39 -6.52
C LYS A 132 -5.82 1.59 -7.47
N LEU A 133 -6.97 1.96 -6.90
CA LEU A 133 -8.26 1.94 -7.59
C LEU A 133 -8.68 3.27 -8.23
N ASN A 134 -8.22 4.38 -7.65
CA ASN A 134 -8.53 5.73 -8.10
C ASN A 134 -7.27 6.58 -8.25
N HIS A 135 -7.36 7.66 -9.00
CA HIS A 135 -6.26 8.62 -9.15
C HIS A 135 -6.78 10.04 -9.41
N ASN A 136 -5.92 11.06 -9.30
CA ASN A 136 -6.26 12.41 -9.78
C ASN A 136 -6.03 12.55 -11.29
N GLU A 137 -6.90 13.32 -11.96
CA GLU A 137 -6.69 13.66 -13.36
C GLU A 137 -5.68 14.83 -13.50
N LEU A 138 -4.41 14.51 -13.74
CA LEU A 138 -3.35 15.54 -13.81
C LEU A 138 -3.21 16.21 -15.20
N LEU A 139 -3.93 15.75 -16.23
CA LEU A 139 -3.85 16.29 -17.60
C LEU A 139 -4.85 17.43 -17.88
N THR A 140 -5.53 17.93 -16.86
CA THR A 140 -6.54 19.00 -16.96
C THR A 140 -5.99 20.32 -16.42
N TYR A 141 -6.25 21.44 -17.11
CA TYR A 141 -5.90 22.79 -16.65
C TYR A 141 -7.15 23.68 -16.51
N PRO A 142 -7.39 24.31 -15.34
CA PRO A 142 -6.60 24.21 -14.10
C PRO A 142 -6.67 22.80 -13.50
N ASN A 143 -5.64 22.42 -12.73
CA ASN A 143 -5.57 21.09 -12.12
C ASN A 143 -6.79 20.82 -11.24
N SER A 144 -7.36 19.63 -11.37
CA SER A 144 -8.39 19.10 -10.48
C SER A 144 -7.77 18.09 -9.51
N TYR A 145 -8.30 18.04 -8.30
CA TYR A 145 -7.92 17.05 -7.28
C TYR A 145 -8.98 15.96 -7.11
N ASP A 146 -9.94 15.89 -8.05
CA ASP A 146 -10.98 14.90 -8.00
C ASP A 146 -10.42 13.50 -8.29
N GLN A 147 -10.58 12.59 -7.33
CA GLN A 147 -10.20 11.20 -7.46
C GLN A 147 -11.29 10.47 -8.25
N VAL A 148 -10.88 9.83 -9.33
CA VAL A 148 -11.76 9.04 -10.20
C VAL A 148 -11.36 7.58 -10.16
N MET A 149 -12.35 6.70 -9.99
CA MET A 149 -12.16 5.25 -10.07
C MET A 149 -11.82 4.88 -11.52
N PHE A 150 -10.71 4.16 -11.73
CA PHE A 150 -10.22 3.82 -13.07
C PHE A 150 -10.05 2.31 -13.31
N GLY A 151 -10.45 1.48 -12.36
CA GLY A 151 -10.58 0.03 -12.56
C GLY A 151 -11.44 -0.60 -11.48
N THR A 152 -11.68 -1.91 -11.62
CA THR A 152 -12.63 -2.63 -10.76
C THR A 152 -11.95 -3.54 -9.75
N ILE A 153 -12.61 -3.76 -8.61
CA ILE A 153 -12.17 -4.74 -7.61
C ILE A 153 -11.99 -6.13 -8.24
N LYS A 154 -12.92 -6.53 -9.12
CA LYS A 154 -12.91 -7.86 -9.71
C LYS A 154 -11.70 -8.09 -10.59
N GLU A 155 -11.25 -7.09 -11.34
CA GLU A 155 -10.01 -7.15 -12.12
C GLU A 155 -8.79 -7.28 -11.22
N ALA A 156 -8.71 -6.47 -10.15
CA ALA A 156 -7.63 -6.58 -9.17
C ALA A 156 -7.54 -7.99 -8.57
N TRP A 157 -8.68 -8.54 -8.16
CA TRP A 157 -8.79 -9.90 -7.65
C TRP A 157 -8.40 -10.96 -8.69
N ASN A 158 -8.88 -10.85 -9.93
CA ASN A 158 -8.54 -11.78 -11.02
C ASN A 158 -7.04 -11.77 -11.35
N MET A 159 -6.33 -10.67 -11.11
CA MET A 159 -4.87 -10.58 -11.27
C MET A 159 -4.09 -11.27 -10.14
N GLY A 160 -4.76 -11.70 -9.07
CA GLY A 160 -4.13 -12.28 -7.88
C GLY A 160 -3.67 -11.23 -6.87
N ALA A 161 -4.19 -10.00 -6.93
CA ALA A 161 -3.94 -9.04 -5.86
C ALA A 161 -4.57 -9.53 -4.55
N ILE A 162 -3.86 -9.32 -3.44
CA ILE A 162 -4.38 -9.66 -2.10
C ILE A 162 -5.01 -8.44 -1.42
N ALA A 163 -4.74 -7.25 -1.96
CA ALA A 163 -5.28 -6.01 -1.45
C ALA A 163 -5.58 -5.02 -2.57
N VAL A 164 -6.44 -4.06 -2.24
CA VAL A 164 -6.69 -2.87 -3.03
C VAL A 164 -6.50 -1.64 -2.17
N GLY A 165 -6.39 -0.48 -2.79
CA GLY A 165 -6.54 0.75 -2.04
C GLY A 165 -6.96 1.94 -2.88
N ALA A 166 -7.32 3.01 -2.20
CA ALA A 166 -7.89 4.21 -2.79
C ALA A 166 -7.45 5.45 -2.02
N THR A 167 -7.52 6.62 -2.65
CA THR A 167 -7.26 7.91 -2.02
C THR A 167 -8.56 8.67 -1.83
N ILE A 168 -8.74 9.31 -0.67
CA ILE A 168 -9.78 10.32 -0.45
C ILE A 168 -9.11 11.55 0.14
N TYR A 169 -9.30 12.71 -0.47
CA TYR A 169 -8.91 13.98 0.15
C TYR A 169 -10.07 14.52 0.99
N PHE A 170 -10.12 14.17 2.28
CA PHE A 170 -11.20 14.63 3.16
C PHE A 170 -11.28 16.16 3.23
N GLY A 171 -12.50 16.69 3.12
CA GLY A 171 -12.74 18.14 3.10
C GLY A 171 -12.67 18.78 1.70
N SER A 172 -12.20 18.05 0.68
CA SER A 172 -12.34 18.50 -0.72
C SER A 172 -13.80 18.53 -1.17
N GLU A 173 -14.10 19.34 -2.18
CA GLU A 173 -15.45 19.49 -2.74
C GLU A 173 -16.10 18.14 -3.10
N GLN A 174 -15.30 17.23 -3.66
CA GLN A 174 -15.76 15.92 -4.15
C GLN A 174 -15.64 14.80 -3.11
N SER A 175 -15.12 15.08 -1.91
CA SER A 175 -14.86 14.07 -0.88
C SER A 175 -16.09 13.26 -0.49
N ARG A 176 -17.29 13.87 -0.46
CA ARG A 176 -18.54 13.16 -0.14
C ARG A 176 -18.87 12.05 -1.15
N ARG A 177 -18.67 12.32 -2.45
CA ARG A 177 -18.85 11.33 -3.52
C ARG A 177 -17.81 10.22 -3.38
N GLN A 178 -16.55 10.59 -3.23
CA GLN A 178 -15.43 9.65 -3.08
C GLN A 178 -15.59 8.73 -1.87
N ILE A 179 -16.10 9.23 -0.73
CA ILE A 179 -16.39 8.41 0.45
C ILE A 179 -17.37 7.28 0.11
N VAL A 180 -18.46 7.59 -0.60
CA VAL A 180 -19.47 6.58 -0.95
C VAL A 180 -18.90 5.55 -1.94
N GLU A 181 -18.22 6.03 -2.98
CA GLU A 181 -17.62 5.16 -4.01
C GLU A 181 -16.56 4.22 -3.43
N VAL A 182 -15.66 4.75 -2.60
CA VAL A 182 -14.60 3.96 -1.97
C VAL A 182 -15.18 2.99 -0.95
N SER A 183 -16.21 3.39 -0.18
CA SER A 183 -16.87 2.49 0.77
C SER A 183 -17.50 1.29 0.04
N GLN A 184 -18.20 1.53 -1.07
CA GLN A 184 -18.79 0.46 -1.88
C GLN A 184 -17.72 -0.45 -2.50
N ALA A 185 -16.62 0.15 -2.98
CA ALA A 185 -15.50 -0.61 -3.53
C ALA A 185 -14.80 -1.47 -2.47
N PHE A 186 -14.61 -0.95 -1.27
CA PHE A 186 -13.97 -1.68 -0.17
C PHE A 186 -14.85 -2.78 0.38
N GLU A 187 -16.16 -2.57 0.48
CA GLU A 187 -17.12 -3.62 0.82
C GLU A 187 -17.00 -4.81 -0.14
N TYR A 188 -17.04 -4.54 -1.45
CA TYR A 188 -16.89 -5.62 -2.44
C TYR A 188 -15.51 -6.28 -2.41
N ALA A 189 -14.45 -5.53 -2.09
CA ALA A 189 -13.12 -6.09 -1.88
C ALA A 189 -13.10 -7.05 -0.68
N HIS A 190 -13.78 -6.70 0.42
CA HIS A 190 -13.93 -7.59 1.57
C HIS A 190 -14.74 -8.83 1.22
N GLU A 191 -15.85 -8.73 0.48
CA GLU A 191 -16.62 -9.89 0.02
C GLU A 191 -15.73 -10.92 -0.72
N LEU A 192 -14.79 -10.43 -1.53
CA LEU A 192 -13.81 -11.25 -2.25
C LEU A 192 -12.60 -11.69 -1.42
N GLY A 193 -12.50 -11.25 -0.16
CA GLY A 193 -11.44 -11.62 0.78
C GLY A 193 -10.17 -10.79 0.67
N MET A 194 -10.22 -9.61 0.05
CA MET A 194 -9.06 -8.74 -0.10
C MET A 194 -8.90 -7.82 1.11
N ALA A 195 -7.66 -7.44 1.42
CA ALA A 195 -7.38 -6.34 2.32
C ALA A 195 -7.59 -4.98 1.61
N THR A 196 -7.83 -3.92 2.38
CA THR A 196 -8.12 -2.58 1.84
C THR A 196 -7.28 -1.52 2.53
N ILE A 197 -6.67 -0.62 1.75
CA ILE A 197 -5.83 0.48 2.27
C ILE A 197 -6.39 1.81 1.77
N LEU A 198 -6.75 2.70 2.70
CA LEU A 198 -7.16 4.06 2.39
C LEU A 198 -5.97 5.02 2.58
N TRP A 199 -5.65 5.79 1.55
CA TRP A 199 -4.78 6.95 1.63
C TRP A 199 -5.64 8.20 1.82
N CYS A 200 -5.39 8.99 2.86
CA CYS A 200 -6.23 10.13 3.19
C CYS A 200 -5.53 11.18 4.05
#